data_AF-A0A397T998-F1
#
_entry.id   AF-A0A397T998-F1
#
_cell.length_a   1.000
_cell.length_b   1.000
_cell.length_c   1.000
_cell.angle_alpha   90.00
_cell.angle_beta   90.00
_cell.angle_gamma   90.00
#
_symmetry.space_group_name_H-M   'P 1'
#
loop_
_entity.id
_entity.type
_entity.pdbx_description
1 polymer ?
#
loop_
_entity_poly.entity_id
_entity_poly.type
_entity_poly.pdbx_seq_one_letter_code
_entity_poly.pdbx_strand_id
1 'polypeptide(L)'
;MAHEEFLAIKICQGLRPRFNIKVPQVIDDMAKQCVDADPSKDRLQNIYLKNLMNAVYTSRLLNFPNLPEPKNSDDEELYSESIEAIDFTKLNINL
;
A
#
# COMPACT_ATOMS: atom_id res chain seq x y z
N MET A 1 13.74 23.95 5.29
CA MET A 1 13.19 22.68 4.79
C MET A 1 11.75 22.96 4.43
N ALA A 2 11.49 23.31 3.17
CA ALA A 2 10.15 23.55 2.70
C ALA A 2 9.42 22.21 2.73
N HIS A 3 8.22 22.17 3.32
CA HIS A 3 7.29 21.10 3.00
C HIS A 3 7.18 21.04 1.48
N GLU A 4 7.21 19.84 0.90
CA GLU A 4 7.03 19.64 -0.53
C GLU A 4 5.61 20.08 -0.93
N GLU A 5 5.41 21.39 -1.06
CA GLU A 5 4.14 22.02 -1.36
C GLU A 5 3.55 21.46 -2.66
N PHE A 6 4.43 21.13 -3.61
CA PHE A 6 4.09 20.46 -4.85
C PHE A 6 3.48 19.07 -4.62
N LEU A 7 4.05 18.26 -3.74
CA LEU A 7 3.50 16.96 -3.36
C LEU A 7 2.15 17.12 -2.67
N ALA A 8 2.01 18.08 -1.76
CA ALA A 8 0.75 18.36 -1.08
C ALA A 8 -0.35 18.78 -2.08
N ILE A 9 -0.03 19.65 -3.05
CA ILE A 9 -0.96 20.04 -4.12
C ILE A 9 -1.40 18.82 -4.93
N LYS A 10 -0.47 17.93 -5.30
CA LYS A 10 -0.79 16.73 -6.07
C LYS A 10 -1.66 15.75 -5.30
N ILE A 11 -1.42 15.55 -4.00
CA ILE A 11 -2.29 14.73 -3.15
C ILE A 11 -3.70 15.32 -3.08
N CYS A 12 -3.83 16.64 -2.93
CA CYS A 12 -5.12 17.34 -2.96
C CYS A 12 -5.83 17.19 -4.33
N GLN A 13 -5.07 17.11 -5.42
CA GLN A 13 -5.58 16.86 -6.77
C GLN A 13 -5.91 15.38 -7.05
N GLY A 14 -5.67 14.49 -6.08
CA GLY A 14 -6.02 13.07 -6.20
C GLY A 14 -4.85 12.15 -6.53
N LEU A 15 -3.60 12.63 -6.49
CA LEU A 15 -2.43 11.75 -6.51
C LEU A 15 -2.54 10.78 -5.33
N ARG A 16 -2.49 9.47 -5.62
CA ARG A 16 -2.50 8.40 -4.63
C ARG A 16 -1.36 7.43 -4.93
N PRO A 17 -0.78 6.79 -3.91
CA PRO A 17 0.26 5.80 -4.10
C PRO A 17 -0.20 4.69 -5.05
N ARG A 18 0.68 4.31 -5.99
CA ARG A 18 0.52 3.11 -6.80
C ARG A 18 1.57 2.11 -6.37
N PHE A 19 1.14 0.87 -6.12
CA PHE A 19 2.04 -0.20 -5.74
C PHE A 19 2.30 -1.08 -6.96
N ASN A 20 3.57 -1.25 -7.33
CA ASN A 20 3.97 -2.17 -8.41
C ASN A 20 4.30 -3.56 -7.84
N ILE A 21 3.35 -4.12 -7.07
CA ILE A 21 3.41 -5.46 -6.49
C ILE A 21 2.05 -6.13 -6.70
N LYS A 22 2.03 -7.43 -6.97
CA LYS A 22 0.80 -8.21 -6.94
C LYS A 22 0.69 -8.86 -5.58
N VAL A 23 -0.44 -8.74 -4.92
CA VAL A 23 -0.70 -9.32 -3.60
C VAL A 23 -2.02 -10.11 -3.64
N PRO A 24 -2.29 -10.99 -2.67
CA PRO A 24 -3.61 -11.62 -2.58
C PRO A 24 -4.71 -10.57 -2.50
N GLN A 25 -5.86 -10.86 -3.12
CA GLN A 25 -6.95 -9.91 -3.33
C GLN A 25 -7.35 -9.13 -2.08
N VAL A 26 -7.34 -9.81 -0.92
CA VAL A 26 -7.72 -9.19 0.35
C VAL A 26 -6.76 -8.09 0.79
N ILE A 27 -5.45 -8.24 0.55
CA ILE A 27 -4.47 -7.17 0.84
C ILE A 27 -4.62 -6.02 -0.16
N ASP A 28 -4.89 -6.32 -1.43
CA ASP A 28 -5.11 -5.30 -2.47
C ASP A 28 -6.37 -4.46 -2.18
N ASP A 29 -7.47 -5.11 -1.80
CA ASP A 29 -8.72 -4.44 -1.42
C ASP A 29 -8.56 -3.59 -0.16
N MET A 30 -7.74 -4.05 0.80
CA MET A 30 -7.39 -3.29 2.00
C MET A 30 -6.57 -2.04 1.66
N ALA A 31 -5.51 -2.19 0.86
CA ALA A 31 -4.64 -1.09 0.49
C ALA A 31 -5.42 -0.01 -0.28
N LYS A 32 -6.29 -0.41 -1.20
CA LYS A 32 -7.19 0.50 -1.94
C LYS A 32 -8.11 1.29 -1.03
N GLN A 33 -8.68 0.65 0.00
CA GLN A 33 -9.54 1.34 0.97
C GLN A 33 -8.77 2.37 1.80
N CYS A 34 -7.54 2.07 2.21
CA CYS A 34 -6.71 2.98 3.00
C CYS A 34 -6.25 4.23 2.23
N VAL A 35 -6.17 4.16 0.90
CA VAL A 35 -5.76 5.29 0.04
C VAL A 35 -6.95 5.99 -0.64
N ASP A 36 -8.18 5.50 -0.44
CA ASP A 36 -9.37 6.10 -1.03
C ASP A 36 -9.61 7.50 -0.42
N ALA A 37 -9.96 8.46 -1.28
CA ALA A 37 -10.22 9.84 -0.87
C ALA A 37 -11.59 10.02 -0.22
N ASP A 38 -12.51 9.05 -0.40
CA ASP A 38 -13.87 9.11 0.08
C ASP A 38 -13.94 8.83 1.60
N PRO A 39 -14.28 9.83 2.43
CA PRO A 39 -14.31 9.69 3.88
C PRO A 39 -15.45 8.77 4.37
N SER A 40 -16.38 8.37 3.50
CA SER A 40 -17.43 7.39 3.82
C SER A 40 -16.90 5.96 3.84
N LYS A 41 -15.90 5.66 3.01
CA LYS A 41 -15.22 4.36 2.95
C LYS A 41 -14.17 4.22 4.05
N ASP A 42 -13.69 5.33 4.59
CA ASP A 42 -12.63 5.38 5.60
C ASP A 42 -13.11 5.00 7.01
N ARG A 43 -14.39 5.10 7.38
CA ARG A 43 -14.78 5.14 8.81
C ARG A 43 -15.25 3.84 9.44
N LEU A 44 -15.88 2.94 8.69
CA LEU A 44 -16.48 1.71 9.27
C LEU A 44 -15.69 0.43 8.95
N GLN A 45 -14.96 0.40 7.84
CA GLN A 45 -14.07 -0.71 7.50
C GLN A 45 -12.71 -0.60 8.18
N ASN A 46 -12.25 0.62 8.51
CA ASN A 46 -10.88 0.85 8.98
C ASN A 46 -10.58 0.19 10.34
N ILE A 47 -11.53 0.06 11.28
CA ILE A 47 -11.31 -0.69 12.53
C ILE A 47 -11.20 -2.20 12.26
N TYR A 48 -12.13 -2.76 11.49
CA TYR A 48 -12.13 -4.18 11.15
C TYR A 48 -10.88 -4.55 10.33
N LEU A 49 -10.53 -3.73 9.34
CA LEU A 49 -9.34 -3.92 8.52
C LEU A 49 -8.05 -3.71 9.30
N LYS A 50 -7.96 -2.73 10.21
CA LYS A 50 -6.82 -2.58 11.12
C LYS A 50 -6.65 -3.82 12.00
N ASN A 51 -7.73 -4.32 12.56
CA ASN A 51 -7.70 -5.53 13.38
C ASN A 51 -7.31 -6.75 12.54
N LEU A 52 -7.81 -6.87 11.32
CA LEU A 52 -7.46 -7.96 10.40
C LEU A 52 -6.00 -7.89 9.96
N MET A 53 -5.49 -6.70 9.63
CA MET A 53 -4.07 -6.47 9.34
C MET A 53 -3.18 -6.80 10.53
N ASN A 54 -3.56 -6.33 11.73
CA ASN A 54 -2.85 -6.66 12.96
C ASN A 54 -2.85 -8.17 13.22
N ALA A 55 -3.99 -8.83 13.06
CA ALA A 55 -4.10 -10.27 13.21
C ALA A 55 -3.22 -11.02 12.19
N VAL A 56 -3.21 -10.60 10.92
CA VAL A 56 -2.37 -11.20 9.88
C VAL A 56 -0.88 -10.99 10.19
N TYR A 57 -0.47 -9.78 10.56
CA TYR A 57 0.92 -9.44 10.85
C TYR A 57 1.44 -10.09 12.14
N THR A 58 0.60 -10.22 13.17
CA THR A 58 0.99 -10.82 14.45
C THR A 58 0.89 -12.34 14.45
N SER A 59 -0.08 -12.92 13.73
CA SER A 59 -0.25 -14.38 13.64
C SER A 59 0.71 -15.01 12.63
N ARG A 60 1.26 -14.23 11.69
CA ARG A 60 2.19 -14.71 10.67
C ARG A 60 3.42 -13.84 10.60
N LEU A 61 4.57 -14.44 10.86
CA LEU A 61 5.86 -13.88 10.48
C LEU A 61 5.93 -13.81 8.95
N LEU A 62 5.62 -12.63 8.40
CA LEU A 62 5.89 -12.31 7.00
C LEU A 62 7.41 -12.22 6.82
N ASN A 63 8.05 -13.35 6.52
CA ASN A 63 9.49 -13.38 6.26
C ASN A 63 9.73 -13.26 4.76
N PHE A 64 10.14 -12.07 4.32
CA PHE A 64 10.53 -11.80 2.95
C PHE A 64 12.04 -11.50 2.92
N PRO A 65 12.91 -12.53 2.87
CA PRO A 65 14.35 -12.36 3.04
C PRO A 65 15.04 -11.55 1.93
N ASN A 66 14.35 -11.25 0.84
CA ASN A 66 14.87 -10.52 -0.32
C ASN A 66 14.11 -9.21 -0.61
N LEU A 67 13.48 -8.59 0.41
CA LEU A 67 12.90 -7.27 0.18
C LEU A 67 14.01 -6.23 -0.04
N PRO A 68 13.93 -5.41 -1.10
CA PRO A 68 14.77 -4.23 -1.19
C PRO A 68 14.47 -3.31 0.00
N GLU A 69 15.48 -2.56 0.46
CA GLU A 69 15.26 -1.55 1.49
C GLU A 69 14.17 -0.57 1.03
N PRO A 70 13.22 -0.20 1.91
CA PRO A 70 12.21 0.80 1.58
C PRO A 70 12.92 2.14 1.35
N LYS A 71 12.92 2.60 0.11
CA LYS A 71 13.37 3.94 -0.27
C LYS A 71 12.14 4.76 -0.58
N ASN A 72 12.00 5.91 0.08
CA ASN A 72 11.06 6.93 -0.38
C ASN A 72 11.60 7.45 -1.72
N SER A 73 10.72 7.58 -2.72
CA SER A 73 11.12 8.08 -4.03
C SER A 73 11.30 9.60 -3.96
N ASP A 74 12.52 10.09 -4.13
CA ASP A 74 12.75 11.53 -4.33
C ASP A 74 12.29 11.97 -5.73
N ASP A 75 12.14 11.02 -6.67
CA ASP A 75 11.75 11.25 -8.06
C ASP A 75 10.39 10.60 -8.38
N GLU A 76 9.47 11.45 -8.84
CA GLU A 76 8.07 11.16 -9.12
C GLU A 76 7.82 10.31 -10.38
N GLU A 77 8.85 10.08 -11.20
CA GLU A 77 8.73 9.50 -12.55
C GLU A 77 9.19 8.03 -12.68
N LEU A 78 10.01 7.50 -11.76
CA LEU A 78 10.77 6.27 -12.06
C LEU A 78 10.09 4.94 -11.70
N TYR A 79 8.95 4.94 -11.00
CA TYR A 79 8.38 3.68 -10.47
C TYR A 79 7.53 2.87 -11.47
N SER A 80 7.11 3.47 -12.60
CA SER A 80 6.07 2.85 -13.43
C SER A 80 6.56 1.98 -14.59
N GLU A 81 7.80 2.12 -15.05
CA GLU A 81 8.18 1.56 -16.36
C GLU A 81 9.10 0.32 -16.37
N SER A 82 9.79 -0.06 -15.29
CA SER A 82 10.92 -1.01 -15.45
C SER A 82 11.18 -2.05 -14.36
N ILE A 83 10.29 -2.23 -13.38
CA ILE A 83 10.42 -3.34 -12.43
C ILE A 83 9.28 -4.33 -12.69
N GLU A 84 9.64 -5.58 -13.03
CA GLU A 84 8.66 -6.68 -13.05
C GLU A 84 7.93 -6.71 -11.70
N ALA A 85 6.60 -6.59 -11.74
CA ALA A 85 5.80 -6.57 -10.51
C ALA A 85 6.12 -7.81 -9.68
N ILE A 86 6.60 -7.59 -8.44
CA ILE A 86 6.86 -8.69 -7.51
C ILE A 86 5.53 -9.36 -7.19
N ASP A 87 5.43 -10.66 -7.45
CA ASP A 87 4.18 -11.40 -7.36
C ASP A 87 4.07 -12.21 -6.05
N PHE A 88 3.23 -11.70 -5.16
CA PHE A 88 2.86 -12.32 -3.89
C PHE A 88 1.46 -12.96 -3.92
N THR A 89 0.80 -13.06 -5.08
CA THR A 89 -0.56 -13.64 -5.18
C THR A 89 -0.64 -15.09 -4.70
N LYS A 90 0.48 -15.81 -4.75
CA LYS A 90 0.61 -17.19 -4.26
C LYS A 90 0.77 -17.30 -2.74
N LEU A 91 0.83 -16.17 -2.01
CA LEU A 91 0.79 -16.21 -0.55
C LEU A 91 -0.59 -16.73 -0.12
N ASN A 92 -0.60 -17.92 0.49
CA ASN A 92 -1.82 -18.48 1.02
C ASN A 92 -2.21 -17.75 2.31
N ILE A 93 -3.09 -16.76 2.17
CA ILE A 93 -3.68 -16.05 3.31
C ILE A 93 -4.99 -16.74 3.66
N ASN A 94 -4.95 -17.80 4.49
CA ASN A 94 -6.16 -18.34 5.09
C ASN A 94 -6.74 -17.25 6.02
N LEU A 95 -7.91 -16.71 5.70
CA LEU A 95 -8.63 -15.73 6.51
C LEU A 95 -9.65 -16.43 7.40
#